data_AF-A0A5E7Z7W5-F1
#
_entry.id   AF-A0A5E7Z7W5-F1
#
_cell.length_a   1.000
_cell.length_b   1.000
_cell.length_c   1.000
_cell.angle_alpha   90.00
_cell.angle_beta   90.00
_cell.angle_gamma   90.00
#
_symmetry.space_group_name_H-M   'P 1'
#
loop_
_entity.id
_entity.type
_entity.pdbx_description
1 polymer ?
#
loop_
_entity_poly.entity_id
_entity_poly.type
_entity_poly.pdbx_seq_one_letter_code
_entity_poly.pdbx_strand_id
1 'polypeptide(L)'
;MTIRKARRRLRNIVLGIAAAVTTAPTFAQQNPPGGPETPYVDPAKAYLFAHMMTGDYGTLYYSASIDGLHWRALNGGKPVSADYHGHASIARGGDGRYYLVGNKGDDDPLIRFWVSTDLIRWTPYGTYRPDLKDIPGLPHALQRIGAPKLFFDAASGRFLLSWHTPNLDGSATDPERYWGSQRTLYVLSPDLKRFDAPPRRLFDWDMATIDTVVQPNDSGSGYCAFIKDERYPSYAWVTGKTIRLSCAAKLTGPYPPPGPPLSPNFREAPTVIRSPDGKDWLLYYEQYAGTSYGLSKAPSLRGPWYQVSGNSGVPAWNRYEMTPGARHGSMIAISRRQYDALVAAFPAKPSN
;
A
#
# COMPACT_ATOMS: atom_id res chain seq x y z
N MET A 1 80.87 10.60 -41.15
CA MET A 1 79.94 9.64 -40.54
C MET A 1 78.56 10.30 -40.47
N THR A 2 77.71 9.88 -41.39
CA THR A 2 76.27 10.11 -41.66
C THR A 2 75.44 10.43 -40.38
N ILE A 3 74.50 11.40 -40.28
CA ILE A 3 73.12 11.42 -40.85
C ILE A 3 72.40 12.77 -40.54
N ARG A 4 71.91 13.40 -41.62
CA ARG A 4 70.58 14.03 -41.91
C ARG A 4 69.93 15.14 -41.05
N LYS A 5 69.91 16.31 -41.71
CA LYS A 5 68.90 17.39 -41.84
C LYS A 5 67.48 17.17 -41.25
N ALA A 6 67.05 18.23 -40.58
CA ALA A 6 65.71 18.54 -40.09
C ALA A 6 64.64 18.64 -41.19
N ARG A 7 63.41 18.19 -40.88
CA ARG A 7 62.16 18.68 -41.47
C ARG A 7 61.07 18.72 -40.38
N ARG A 8 60.61 19.94 -40.07
CA ARG A 8 59.40 20.26 -39.29
C ARG A 8 58.19 19.55 -39.90
N ARG A 9 57.42 18.82 -39.09
CA ARG A 9 56.02 18.47 -39.38
C ARG A 9 55.14 19.21 -38.39
N LEU A 10 54.35 20.17 -38.89
CA LEU A 10 53.15 20.62 -38.17
C LEU A 10 52.15 19.46 -38.19
N ARG A 11 51.68 19.03 -37.02
CA ARG A 11 50.50 18.18 -36.87
C ARG A 11 49.40 19.06 -36.27
N ASN A 12 48.38 19.35 -37.07
CA ASN A 12 47.14 19.95 -36.60
C ASN A 12 46.48 18.97 -35.62
N ILE A 13 46.30 19.39 -34.37
CA ILE A 13 45.47 18.70 -33.38
C ILE A 13 44.06 19.23 -33.58
N VAL A 14 43.18 18.41 -34.15
CA VAL A 14 41.73 18.65 -34.14
C VAL A 14 41.21 18.14 -32.80
N LEU A 15 40.85 19.06 -31.88
CA LEU A 15 40.05 18.71 -30.72
C LEU A 15 38.61 18.43 -31.19
N GLY A 16 38.24 17.15 -31.24
CA GLY A 16 36.84 16.76 -31.38
C GLY A 16 36.14 16.93 -30.04
N ILE A 17 35.33 17.98 -29.90
CA ILE A 17 34.38 18.11 -28.78
C ILE A 17 33.20 17.19 -29.11
N ALA A 18 33.19 16.00 -28.52
CA ALA A 18 32.00 15.15 -28.52
C ALA A 18 30.99 15.78 -27.55
N ALA A 19 30.00 16.49 -28.08
CA ALA A 19 28.85 16.94 -27.31
C ALA A 19 28.04 15.72 -26.88
N ALA A 20 28.19 15.31 -25.61
CA ALA A 20 27.30 14.34 -24.99
C ALA A 20 25.91 14.99 -24.87
N VAL A 21 24.99 14.62 -25.76
CA VAL A 21 23.58 14.98 -25.65
C VAL A 21 23.01 14.19 -24.48
N THR A 22 23.06 14.76 -23.28
CA THR A 22 22.33 14.24 -22.13
C THR A 22 20.86 14.57 -22.33
N THR A 23 20.08 13.61 -22.83
CA THR A 23 18.62 13.72 -22.82
C THR A 23 18.16 13.61 -21.36
N ALA A 24 17.94 14.74 -20.71
CA ALA A 24 17.27 14.77 -19.42
C ALA A 24 15.86 14.17 -19.60
N PRO A 25 15.39 13.30 -18.69
CA PRO A 25 14.01 12.80 -18.76
C PRO A 25 13.07 13.99 -18.65
N THR A 26 12.26 14.21 -19.69
CA THR A 26 11.18 15.19 -19.67
C THR A 26 10.10 14.69 -18.72
N PHE A 27 10.09 15.20 -17.49
CA PHE A 27 8.94 15.03 -16.60
C PHE A 27 7.74 15.72 -17.27
N ALA A 28 6.68 14.97 -17.54
CA ALA A 28 5.44 15.54 -18.07
C ALA A 28 4.94 16.61 -17.10
N GLN A 29 4.81 17.85 -17.60
CA GLN A 29 4.31 18.97 -16.81
C GLN A 29 2.86 18.68 -16.39
N GLN A 30 2.61 18.69 -15.08
CA GLN A 30 1.26 18.45 -14.55
C GLN A 30 0.40 19.70 -14.71
N ASN A 31 -0.89 19.50 -14.94
CA ASN A 31 -1.84 20.61 -15.00
C ASN A 31 -1.94 21.28 -13.61
N PRO A 32 -1.85 22.62 -13.53
CA PRO A 32 -1.97 23.33 -12.25
C PRO A 32 -3.35 23.08 -11.61
N PRO A 33 -3.49 23.13 -10.26
CA PRO A 33 -4.80 23.00 -9.59
C PRO A 33 -5.86 23.91 -10.22
N GLY A 34 -7.02 23.36 -10.57
CA GLY A 34 -8.13 24.06 -11.25
C GLY A 34 -8.14 23.99 -12.79
N GLY A 35 -7.06 23.51 -13.44
CA GLY A 35 -7.10 23.18 -14.87
C GLY A 35 -7.87 21.90 -15.17
N PRO A 36 -8.62 21.79 -16.28
CA PRO A 36 -9.35 20.58 -16.63
C PRO A 36 -8.37 19.41 -16.82
N GLU A 37 -8.63 18.30 -16.15
CA GLU A 37 -7.92 17.05 -16.39
C GLU A 37 -8.98 15.96 -16.50
N THR A 38 -9.10 15.38 -17.68
CA THR A 38 -9.93 14.19 -17.87
C THR A 38 -9.07 12.99 -17.49
N PRO A 39 -9.42 12.24 -16.43
CA PRO A 39 -8.68 11.04 -16.06
C PRO A 39 -8.64 10.06 -17.23
N TYR A 40 -7.49 9.42 -17.41
CA TYR A 40 -7.38 8.33 -18.38
C TYR A 40 -8.20 7.12 -17.90
N VAL A 41 -9.01 6.56 -18.78
CA VAL A 41 -9.78 5.33 -18.54
C VAL A 41 -9.27 4.25 -19.50
N ASP A 42 -8.78 3.15 -18.94
CA ASP A 42 -8.45 1.95 -19.71
C ASP A 42 -9.75 1.12 -19.90
N PRO A 43 -10.17 0.82 -21.13
CA PRO A 43 -11.41 0.07 -21.37
C PRO A 43 -11.40 -1.35 -20.76
N ALA A 44 -10.23 -1.91 -20.46
CA ALA A 44 -10.08 -3.25 -19.90
C ALA A 44 -9.88 -3.29 -18.38
N LYS A 45 -9.60 -2.15 -17.73
CA LYS A 45 -9.27 -2.09 -16.30
C LYS A 45 -10.28 -1.29 -15.49
N ALA A 46 -10.36 -1.65 -14.22
CA ALA A 46 -11.08 -0.94 -13.18
C ALA A 46 -10.43 -1.28 -11.84
N TYR A 47 -11.00 -0.76 -10.76
CA TYR A 47 -10.51 -0.96 -9.41
C TYR A 47 -11.65 -1.26 -8.46
N LEU A 48 -11.34 -2.09 -7.48
CA LEU A 48 -12.18 -2.36 -6.31
C LEU A 48 -11.46 -1.83 -5.09
N PHE A 49 -12.17 -1.07 -4.27
CA PHE A 49 -11.80 -0.72 -2.91
C PHE A 49 -12.68 -1.52 -1.96
N ALA A 50 -12.08 -2.46 -1.25
CA ALA A 50 -12.70 -3.21 -0.17
C ALA A 50 -12.37 -2.50 1.14
N HIS A 51 -13.37 -1.92 1.80
CA HIS A 51 -13.16 -0.95 2.87
C HIS A 51 -14.22 -1.06 3.96
N MET A 52 -14.02 -0.31 5.03
CA MET A 52 -14.98 -0.13 6.13
C MET A 52 -15.59 1.27 6.04
N MET A 53 -16.51 1.60 6.94
CA MET A 53 -17.15 2.91 6.98
C MET A 53 -17.12 3.52 8.39
N THR A 54 -17.08 4.85 8.47
CA THR A 54 -17.26 5.57 9.74
C THR A 54 -18.62 5.20 10.34
N GLY A 55 -18.62 4.79 11.60
CA GLY A 55 -19.83 4.35 12.31
C GLY A 55 -20.19 2.87 12.11
N ASP A 56 -19.50 2.14 11.23
CA ASP A 56 -19.64 0.68 11.04
C ASP A 56 -18.26 0.06 10.76
N TYR A 57 -17.41 0.11 11.78
CA TYR A 57 -16.02 -0.34 11.70
C TYR A 57 -15.94 -1.86 11.79
N GLY A 58 -15.22 -2.49 10.85
CA GLY A 58 -15.09 -3.94 10.73
C GLY A 58 -15.90 -4.54 9.58
N THR A 59 -17.01 -3.89 9.20
CA THR A 59 -17.92 -4.41 8.17
C THR A 59 -17.40 -4.20 6.75
N LEU A 60 -17.66 -5.14 5.83
CA LEU A 60 -17.19 -5.06 4.44
C LEU A 60 -18.11 -4.20 3.57
N TYR A 61 -17.55 -3.12 3.03
CA TYR A 61 -18.15 -2.27 2.01
C TYR A 61 -17.28 -2.25 0.76
N TYR A 62 -17.92 -2.03 -0.39
CA TYR A 62 -17.24 -1.87 -1.66
C TYR A 62 -17.46 -0.48 -2.27
N SER A 63 -16.38 0.06 -2.80
CA SER A 63 -16.41 1.15 -3.77
C SER A 63 -15.64 0.72 -5.00
N ALA A 64 -16.02 1.24 -6.16
CA ALA A 64 -15.38 0.91 -7.42
C ALA A 64 -15.04 2.14 -8.24
N SER A 65 -13.98 2.04 -9.04
CA SER A 65 -13.48 3.12 -9.89
C SER A 65 -13.05 2.56 -11.25
N ILE A 66 -13.18 3.36 -12.31
CA ILE A 66 -12.69 3.01 -13.66
C ILE A 66 -11.40 3.75 -14.02
N ASP A 67 -11.04 4.79 -13.28
CA ASP A 67 -9.84 5.62 -13.50
C ASP A 67 -8.85 5.53 -12.31
N GLY A 68 -9.28 4.90 -11.22
CA GLY A 68 -8.53 4.82 -9.96
C GLY A 68 -8.62 6.08 -9.11
N LEU A 69 -9.13 7.20 -9.63
CA LEU A 69 -9.15 8.51 -8.97
C LEU A 69 -10.52 8.86 -8.40
N HIS A 70 -11.60 8.45 -9.06
CA HIS A 70 -12.98 8.74 -8.64
C HIS A 70 -13.68 7.44 -8.22
N TRP A 71 -14.06 7.36 -6.95
CA TRP A 71 -14.57 6.15 -6.32
C TRP A 71 -16.05 6.26 -6.00
N ARG A 72 -16.84 5.32 -6.54
CA ARG A 72 -18.27 5.23 -6.31
C ARG A 72 -18.60 4.08 -5.37
N ALA A 73 -19.33 4.37 -4.29
CA ALA A 73 -19.89 3.36 -3.41
C ALA A 73 -20.82 2.40 -4.16
N LEU A 74 -20.67 1.11 -3.90
CA LEU A 74 -21.55 0.05 -4.40
C LEU A 74 -22.64 -0.29 -3.38
N ASN A 75 -23.58 -1.13 -3.80
CA ASN A 75 -24.69 -1.64 -2.98
C ASN A 75 -25.54 -0.54 -2.30
N GLY A 76 -25.71 0.60 -2.98
CA GLY A 76 -26.39 1.76 -2.41
C GLY A 76 -25.76 2.30 -1.11
N GLY A 77 -24.49 2.01 -0.86
CA GLY A 77 -23.79 2.37 0.38
C GLY A 77 -24.05 1.40 1.54
N LYS A 78 -24.54 0.19 1.29
CA LYS A 78 -24.77 -0.86 2.30
C LYS A 78 -23.62 -1.89 2.32
N PRO A 79 -23.43 -2.61 3.44
CA PRO A 79 -22.48 -3.72 3.50
C PRO A 79 -22.68 -4.76 2.38
N VAL A 80 -21.59 -5.33 1.87
CA VAL A 80 -21.63 -6.39 0.84
C VAL A 80 -21.46 -7.80 1.39
N SER A 81 -21.20 -7.92 2.70
CA SER A 81 -21.09 -9.20 3.40
C SER A 81 -21.69 -9.09 4.80
N ALA A 82 -22.48 -10.09 5.20
CA ALA A 82 -22.99 -10.23 6.55
C ALA A 82 -22.04 -11.03 7.46
N ASP A 83 -21.13 -11.82 6.88
CA ASP A 83 -20.29 -12.77 7.62
C ASP A 83 -18.88 -12.24 7.89
N TYR A 84 -18.42 -11.28 7.10
CA TYR A 84 -17.06 -10.75 7.20
C TYR A 84 -16.95 -9.71 8.31
N HIS A 85 -15.82 -9.75 9.02
CA HIS A 85 -15.40 -8.66 9.91
C HIS A 85 -13.87 -8.46 9.87
N GLY A 86 -13.43 -7.20 9.95
CA GLY A 86 -12.05 -6.78 10.15
C GLY A 86 -11.52 -5.84 9.07
N HIS A 87 -10.21 -5.62 9.07
CA HIS A 87 -9.53 -4.71 8.17
C HIS A 87 -9.27 -5.35 6.79
N ALA A 88 -10.16 -5.11 5.82
CA ALA A 88 -10.18 -5.85 4.55
C ALA A 88 -8.87 -5.71 3.76
N SER A 89 -8.20 -6.84 3.53
CA SER A 89 -7.04 -6.94 2.64
C SER A 89 -7.19 -8.12 1.68
N ILE A 90 -7.15 -7.85 0.38
CA ILE A 90 -7.36 -8.85 -0.67
C ILE A 90 -6.05 -9.13 -1.41
N ALA A 91 -5.71 -10.41 -1.59
CA ALA A 91 -4.66 -10.87 -2.48
C ALA A 91 -5.22 -11.85 -3.52
N ARG A 92 -4.71 -11.81 -4.75
CA ARG A 92 -4.99 -12.83 -5.76
C ARG A 92 -3.92 -13.92 -5.67
N GLY A 93 -4.32 -15.15 -5.38
CA GLY A 93 -3.40 -16.28 -5.27
C GLY A 93 -2.92 -16.78 -6.63
N GLY A 94 -1.93 -17.68 -6.61
CA GLY A 94 -1.36 -18.30 -7.81
C GLY A 94 -2.34 -19.19 -8.59
N ASP A 95 -3.43 -19.61 -7.95
CA ASP A 95 -4.55 -20.33 -8.56
C ASP A 95 -5.59 -19.40 -9.22
N GLY A 96 -5.34 -18.09 -9.21
CA GLY A 96 -6.20 -17.08 -9.82
C GLY A 96 -7.41 -16.66 -8.97
N ARG A 97 -7.65 -17.29 -7.81
CA ARG A 97 -8.71 -16.92 -6.86
C ARG A 97 -8.30 -15.73 -6.00
N TYR A 98 -9.27 -15.10 -5.37
CA TYR A 98 -9.09 -13.99 -4.44
C TYR A 98 -9.23 -14.46 -3.01
N TYR A 99 -8.35 -13.97 -2.15
CA TYR A 99 -8.30 -14.29 -0.73
C TYR A 99 -8.42 -13.00 0.07
N LEU A 100 -9.35 -12.98 1.02
CA LEU A 100 -9.63 -11.86 1.91
C LEU A 100 -9.25 -12.25 3.33
N VAL A 101 -8.51 -11.39 4.04
CA VAL A 101 -8.18 -11.58 5.45
C VAL A 101 -9.00 -10.64 6.34
N GLY A 102 -9.35 -11.12 7.54
CA GLY A 102 -10.02 -10.34 8.58
C GLY A 102 -9.87 -10.93 9.99
N ASN A 103 -10.36 -10.20 10.98
CA ASN A 103 -10.36 -10.52 12.41
C ASN A 103 -11.54 -9.80 13.10
N LYS A 104 -11.98 -10.26 14.27
CA LYS A 104 -13.10 -9.63 14.99
C LYS A 104 -12.72 -8.39 15.81
N GLY A 105 -11.43 -8.11 15.91
CA GLY A 105 -10.88 -7.02 16.71
C GLY A 105 -9.43 -7.32 17.07
N ASP A 106 -8.73 -6.34 17.63
CA ASP A 106 -7.31 -6.49 17.96
C ASP A 106 -7.06 -7.53 19.06
N ASP A 107 -8.03 -7.78 19.94
CA ASP A 107 -8.01 -8.80 20.99
C ASP A 107 -8.37 -10.21 20.52
N ASP A 108 -8.96 -10.34 19.33
CA ASP A 108 -9.33 -11.63 18.76
C ASP A 108 -8.05 -12.42 18.44
N PRO A 109 -7.85 -13.62 19.01
CA PRO A 109 -6.62 -14.38 18.79
C PRO A 109 -6.57 -15.03 17.39
N LEU A 110 -7.59 -14.86 16.55
CA LEU A 110 -7.74 -15.55 15.27
C LEU A 110 -7.70 -14.58 14.08
N ILE A 111 -6.82 -14.90 13.13
CA ILE A 111 -6.87 -14.38 11.75
C ILE A 111 -7.72 -15.33 10.92
N ARG A 112 -8.72 -14.82 10.20
CA ARG A 112 -9.61 -15.61 9.34
C ARG A 112 -9.43 -15.24 7.88
N PHE A 113 -9.63 -16.23 7.01
CA PHE A 113 -9.53 -16.08 5.57
C PHE A 113 -10.84 -16.48 4.90
N TRP A 114 -11.19 -15.75 3.86
CA TRP A 114 -12.25 -16.09 2.92
C TRP A 114 -11.66 -16.20 1.52
N VAL A 115 -12.32 -16.99 0.67
CA VAL A 115 -11.94 -17.16 -0.74
C VAL A 115 -13.11 -16.80 -1.65
N SER A 116 -12.79 -16.24 -2.81
CA SER A 116 -13.75 -15.89 -3.85
C SER A 116 -13.16 -16.10 -5.24
N THR A 117 -14.00 -16.48 -6.20
CA THR A 117 -13.65 -16.52 -7.63
C THR A 117 -14.12 -15.28 -8.39
N ASP A 118 -15.05 -14.50 -7.80
CA ASP A 118 -15.78 -13.42 -8.49
C ASP A 118 -15.78 -12.09 -7.72
N LEU A 119 -15.17 -12.05 -6.53
CA LEU A 119 -15.18 -10.93 -5.58
C LEU A 119 -16.58 -10.58 -5.02
N ILE A 120 -17.64 -11.27 -5.44
CA ILE A 120 -19.02 -11.02 -5.02
C ILE A 120 -19.37 -11.94 -3.86
N ARG A 121 -19.08 -13.24 -4.01
CA ARG A 121 -19.36 -14.25 -3.00
C ARG A 121 -18.08 -14.66 -2.32
N TRP A 122 -18.06 -14.53 -1.00
CA TRP A 122 -16.95 -14.93 -0.15
C TRP A 122 -17.34 -16.15 0.66
N THR A 123 -16.51 -17.18 0.66
CA THR A 123 -16.71 -18.38 1.47
C THR A 123 -15.59 -18.49 2.51
N PRO A 124 -15.89 -18.81 3.78
CA PRO A 124 -14.86 -19.10 4.78
C PRO A 124 -13.88 -20.15 4.26
N TYR A 125 -12.59 -19.90 4.44
CA TYR A 125 -11.53 -20.69 3.80
C TYR A 125 -10.52 -21.28 4.79
N GLY A 126 -10.11 -20.50 5.79
CA GLY A 126 -9.13 -20.93 6.78
C GLY A 126 -9.09 -20.02 8.00
N THR A 127 -8.39 -20.47 9.04
CA THR A 127 -8.15 -19.69 10.25
C THR A 127 -6.74 -19.97 10.75
N TYR A 128 -6.07 -18.95 11.26
CA TYR A 128 -4.74 -19.03 11.83
C TYR A 128 -4.72 -18.35 13.21
N ARG A 129 -4.15 -19.02 14.21
CA ARG A 129 -3.88 -18.48 15.54
C ARG A 129 -2.36 -18.31 15.68
N PRO A 130 -1.80 -17.11 15.51
CA PRO A 130 -0.38 -16.89 15.70
C PRO A 130 0.01 -17.11 17.16
N ASP A 131 1.11 -17.81 17.40
CA ASP A 131 1.77 -17.88 18.71
C ASP A 131 2.78 -16.73 18.84
N LEU A 132 2.55 -15.84 19.79
CA LEU A 132 3.36 -14.64 20.01
C LEU A 132 4.26 -14.72 21.24
N LYS A 133 4.37 -15.88 21.91
CA LYS A 133 5.12 -16.01 23.17
C LYS A 133 6.63 -15.79 22.99
N ASP A 134 7.21 -16.36 21.94
CA ASP A 134 8.67 -16.43 21.76
C ASP A 134 9.10 -15.86 20.40
N ILE A 135 8.72 -14.62 20.11
CA ILE A 135 9.11 -13.95 18.86
C ILE A 135 10.56 -13.44 18.98
N PRO A 136 11.49 -13.88 18.11
CA PRO A 136 12.86 -13.40 18.14
C PRO A 136 12.95 -11.87 18.02
N GLY A 137 13.61 -11.23 18.98
CA GLY A 137 13.74 -9.78 19.04
C GLY A 137 12.45 -9.04 19.46
N LEU A 138 11.46 -9.74 20.03
CA LEU A 138 10.22 -9.17 20.57
C LEU A 138 9.67 -10.00 21.75
N PRO A 139 10.38 -10.07 22.90
CA PRO A 139 10.10 -11.03 23.99
C PRO A 139 8.83 -10.75 24.80
N HIS A 140 8.14 -9.62 24.59
CA HIS A 140 6.94 -9.22 25.33
C HIS A 140 5.77 -8.90 24.40
N ALA A 141 5.75 -9.51 23.21
CA ALA A 141 4.66 -9.31 22.26
C ALA A 141 3.33 -9.68 22.92
N LEU A 142 2.38 -8.75 22.93
CA LEU A 142 1.04 -9.04 23.43
C LEU A 142 0.28 -9.85 22.39
N GLN A 143 -0.66 -10.69 22.82
CA GLN A 143 -1.52 -11.43 21.90
C GLN A 143 -2.56 -10.51 21.25
N ARG A 144 -2.11 -9.62 20.36
CA ARG A 144 -2.95 -8.68 19.60
C ARG A 144 -2.70 -8.81 18.11
N ILE A 145 -3.76 -8.72 17.33
CA ILE A 145 -3.74 -8.81 15.86
C ILE A 145 -4.28 -7.50 15.29
N GLY A 146 -3.39 -6.53 15.13
CA GLY A 146 -3.71 -5.26 14.50
C GLY A 146 -3.73 -5.40 12.98
N ALA A 147 -4.88 -5.08 12.38
CA ALA A 147 -5.11 -4.92 10.95
C ALA A 147 -4.28 -5.84 10.02
N PRO A 148 -4.58 -7.15 9.95
CA PRO A 148 -3.84 -8.08 9.10
C PRO A 148 -3.87 -7.67 7.62
N LYS A 149 -2.81 -8.03 6.89
CA LYS A 149 -2.59 -7.71 5.47
C LYS A 149 -2.09 -8.95 4.73
N LEU A 150 -2.54 -9.11 3.49
CA LEU A 150 -2.14 -10.19 2.60
C LEU A 150 -1.42 -9.66 1.37
N PHE A 151 -0.36 -10.36 1.00
CA PHE A 151 0.31 -10.24 -0.30
C PHE A 151 0.65 -11.64 -0.80
N PHE A 152 0.36 -11.94 -2.08
CA PHE A 152 0.80 -13.20 -2.70
C PHE A 152 2.03 -12.94 -3.56
N ASP A 153 3.14 -13.59 -3.20
CA ASP A 153 4.39 -13.51 -3.95
C ASP A 153 4.43 -14.59 -5.03
N ALA A 154 4.29 -14.18 -6.28
CA ALA A 154 4.34 -15.10 -7.43
C ALA A 154 5.70 -15.80 -7.57
N ALA A 155 6.80 -15.16 -7.16
CA ALA A 155 8.15 -15.72 -7.31
C ALA A 155 8.37 -16.95 -6.41
N SER A 156 7.91 -16.90 -5.16
CA SER A 156 8.00 -18.02 -4.22
C SER A 156 6.74 -18.91 -4.18
N GLY A 157 5.64 -18.45 -4.77
CA GLY A 157 4.34 -19.15 -4.70
C GLY A 157 3.74 -19.14 -3.29
N ARG A 158 4.03 -18.11 -2.49
CA ARG A 158 3.61 -18.02 -1.07
C ARG A 158 2.90 -16.71 -0.77
N PHE A 159 1.93 -16.79 0.14
CA PHE A 159 1.39 -15.64 0.81
C PHE A 159 2.36 -15.14 1.88
N LEU A 160 2.58 -13.83 1.90
CA LEU A 160 3.01 -13.07 3.06
C LEU A 160 1.76 -12.60 3.80
N LEU A 161 1.56 -13.12 5.01
CA LEU A 161 0.57 -12.61 5.95
C LEU A 161 1.30 -11.77 6.98
N SER A 162 0.94 -10.49 7.10
CA SER A 162 1.50 -9.58 8.09
C SER A 162 0.43 -8.92 8.95
N TRP A 163 0.78 -8.58 10.19
CA TRP A 163 -0.05 -7.79 11.11
C TRP A 163 0.87 -6.99 12.03
N HIS A 164 0.33 -6.05 12.79
CA HIS A 164 1.09 -5.37 13.84
C HIS A 164 0.64 -5.82 15.22
N THR A 165 1.58 -5.79 16.16
CA THR A 165 1.34 -6.15 17.55
C THR A 165 2.20 -5.30 18.49
N PRO A 166 1.65 -4.85 19.63
CA PRO A 166 2.39 -4.10 20.64
C PRO A 166 3.29 -5.04 21.46
N ASN A 167 4.34 -4.48 22.05
CA ASN A 167 5.26 -5.17 22.95
C ASN A 167 5.22 -4.62 24.38
N LEU A 168 4.37 -3.63 24.63
CA LEU A 168 4.14 -3.02 25.94
C LEU A 168 2.64 -2.78 26.13
N ASP A 169 2.16 -2.98 27.36
CA ASP A 169 0.82 -2.57 27.75
C ASP A 169 0.64 -1.06 27.68
N GLY A 170 -0.62 -0.64 27.50
CA GLY A 170 -1.00 0.76 27.57
C GLY A 170 -0.81 1.35 28.97
N SER A 171 -0.64 2.67 29.02
CA SER A 171 -0.55 3.44 30.25
C SER A 171 -1.47 4.64 30.19
N ALA A 172 -2.22 4.91 31.27
CA ALA A 172 -3.03 6.12 31.38
C ALA A 172 -2.19 7.41 31.42
N THR A 173 -0.95 7.31 31.90
CA THR A 173 0.00 8.45 31.99
C THR A 173 0.94 8.54 30.79
N ASP A 174 0.99 7.50 29.96
CA ASP A 174 1.77 7.46 28.71
C ASP A 174 0.97 6.73 27.62
N PRO A 175 0.07 7.45 26.93
CA PRO A 175 -0.76 6.87 25.88
C PRO A 175 0.04 6.31 24.69
N GLU A 176 1.25 6.82 24.45
CA GLU A 176 2.10 6.36 23.34
C GLU A 176 2.90 5.12 23.71
N ARG A 177 2.95 4.68 24.98
CA ARG A 177 3.61 3.43 25.38
C ARG A 177 3.15 2.22 24.56
N TYR A 178 1.84 2.09 24.37
CA TYR A 178 1.24 1.00 23.59
C TYR A 178 1.56 1.16 22.10
N TRP A 179 1.22 2.32 21.53
CA TRP A 179 1.34 2.58 20.09
C TRP A 179 2.80 2.64 19.61
N GLY A 180 3.69 3.26 20.39
CA GLY A 180 5.13 3.29 20.15
C GLY A 180 5.81 1.91 20.24
N SER A 181 5.17 0.94 20.88
CA SER A 181 5.68 -0.44 20.99
C SER A 181 5.28 -1.36 19.83
N GLN A 182 4.44 -0.88 18.89
CA GLN A 182 3.93 -1.67 17.78
C GLN A 182 5.05 -2.16 16.85
N ARG A 183 5.07 -3.45 16.52
CA ARG A 183 6.00 -4.03 15.52
C ARG A 183 5.21 -4.87 14.52
N THR A 184 5.63 -4.82 13.26
CA THR A 184 5.05 -5.64 12.20
C THR A 184 5.65 -7.05 12.25
N LEU A 185 4.78 -8.02 12.44
CA LEU A 185 5.10 -9.44 12.33
C LEU A 185 4.64 -9.99 10.97
N TYR A 186 5.23 -11.10 10.56
CA TYR A 186 4.78 -11.86 9.41
C TYR A 186 4.92 -13.37 9.60
N VAL A 187 4.17 -14.11 8.79
CA VAL A 187 4.38 -15.53 8.48
C VAL A 187 4.24 -15.75 6.98
N LEU A 188 4.82 -16.85 6.50
CA LEU A 188 4.66 -17.30 5.11
C LEU A 188 3.76 -18.53 5.07
N SER A 189 2.90 -18.59 4.07
CA SER A 189 2.04 -19.75 3.85
C SER A 189 1.89 -20.04 2.35
N PRO A 190 1.93 -21.31 1.91
CA PRO A 190 1.63 -21.64 0.53
C PRO A 190 0.13 -21.49 0.20
N ASP A 191 -0.76 -21.63 1.19
CA ASP A 191 -2.18 -21.87 0.95
C ASP A 191 -3.15 -21.26 1.98
N LEU A 192 -2.65 -20.44 2.92
CA LEU A 192 -3.38 -19.85 4.05
C LEU A 192 -4.05 -20.85 5.00
N LYS A 193 -3.60 -22.12 4.97
CA LYS A 193 -4.02 -23.18 5.90
C LYS A 193 -2.82 -23.75 6.66
N ARG A 194 -1.68 -23.85 5.99
CA ARG A 194 -0.42 -24.32 6.56
C ARG A 194 0.52 -23.16 6.86
N PHE A 195 1.02 -23.11 8.10
CA PHE A 195 1.96 -22.09 8.59
C PHE A 195 3.10 -22.81 9.32
N ASP A 196 4.10 -23.24 8.55
CA ASP A 196 5.14 -24.16 9.03
C ASP A 196 6.17 -23.49 9.96
N ALA A 197 6.32 -22.17 9.86
CA ALA A 197 7.28 -21.39 10.64
C ALA A 197 6.56 -20.45 11.62
N PRO A 198 7.13 -20.20 12.81
CA PRO A 198 6.57 -19.26 13.76
C PRO A 198 6.63 -17.82 13.22
N PRO A 199 5.82 -16.89 13.76
CA PRO A 199 5.90 -15.48 13.39
C PRO A 199 7.29 -14.89 13.61
N ARG A 200 7.65 -13.93 12.76
CA ARG A 200 8.91 -13.17 12.86
C ARG A 200 8.63 -11.70 12.64
N ARG A 201 9.48 -10.84 13.22
CA ARG A 201 9.49 -9.42 12.85
C ARG A 201 9.85 -9.26 11.38
N LEU A 202 9.10 -8.42 10.66
CA LEU A 202 9.42 -8.07 9.27
C LEU A 202 10.59 -7.10 9.18
N PHE A 203 10.78 -6.28 10.23
CA PHE A 203 11.80 -5.26 10.30
C PHE A 203 12.71 -5.47 11.52
N ASP A 204 14.01 -5.40 11.30
CA ASP A 204 15.03 -5.59 12.36
C ASP A 204 15.27 -4.30 13.16
N TRP A 205 14.82 -3.15 12.67
CA TRP A 205 14.95 -1.86 13.34
C TRP A 205 13.87 -1.60 14.39
N ASP A 206 14.16 -0.70 15.33
CA ASP A 206 13.32 -0.40 16.49
C ASP A 206 12.51 0.90 16.29
N MET A 207 11.51 0.84 15.41
CA MET A 207 10.54 1.92 15.20
C MET A 207 9.13 1.32 15.21
N ALA A 208 8.18 2.11 15.70
CA ALA A 208 6.79 1.72 15.78
C ALA A 208 6.19 1.59 14.37
N THR A 209 5.62 0.44 14.03
CA THR A 209 5.09 0.14 12.70
C THR A 209 3.71 -0.47 12.76
N ILE A 210 2.80 0.07 11.95
CA ILE A 210 1.50 -0.55 11.67
C ILE A 210 1.22 -0.58 10.17
N ASP A 211 0.09 -1.19 9.79
CA ASP A 211 -0.50 -1.19 8.45
C ASP A 211 0.47 -1.38 7.28
N THR A 212 1.38 -2.34 7.42
CA THR A 212 2.40 -2.56 6.39
C THR A 212 1.83 -3.31 5.19
N VAL A 213 2.06 -2.78 3.99
CA VAL A 213 1.75 -3.45 2.72
C VAL A 213 3.01 -3.58 1.87
N VAL A 214 3.19 -4.72 1.20
CA VAL A 214 4.39 -5.03 0.40
C VAL A 214 4.03 -5.13 -1.08
N GLN A 215 4.92 -4.61 -1.93
CA GLN A 215 4.84 -4.70 -3.39
C GLN A 215 6.16 -5.20 -3.96
N PRO A 216 6.16 -5.95 -5.08
CA PRO A 216 7.36 -6.16 -5.88
C PRO A 216 7.96 -4.82 -6.28
N ASN A 217 9.28 -4.73 -6.26
CA ASN A 217 9.98 -3.55 -6.76
C ASN A 217 9.72 -3.41 -8.27
N ASP A 218 9.34 -2.23 -8.72
CA ASP A 218 9.01 -1.94 -10.12
C ASP A 218 10.21 -1.56 -10.98
N SER A 219 11.33 -1.26 -10.32
CA SER A 219 12.61 -0.90 -10.94
C SER A 219 13.57 -2.07 -11.11
N GLY A 220 13.19 -3.29 -10.70
CA GLY A 220 14.05 -4.48 -10.79
C GLY A 220 13.67 -5.57 -9.80
N SER A 221 14.65 -6.37 -9.37
CA SER A 221 14.42 -7.40 -8.36
C SER A 221 14.17 -6.80 -6.96
N GLY A 222 13.52 -7.60 -6.11
CA GLY A 222 13.24 -7.25 -4.73
C GLY A 222 11.82 -6.71 -4.49
N TYR A 223 11.64 -6.10 -3.33
CA TYR A 223 10.34 -5.74 -2.79
C TYR A 223 10.43 -4.40 -2.05
N CYS A 224 9.35 -3.65 -2.04
CA CYS A 224 9.19 -2.44 -1.25
C CYS A 224 8.01 -2.59 -0.30
N ALA A 225 8.21 -2.19 0.96
CA ALA A 225 7.20 -2.15 2.00
C ALA A 225 6.79 -0.68 2.24
N PHE A 226 5.51 -0.40 2.07
CA PHE A 226 4.89 0.83 2.57
C PHE A 226 4.50 0.60 4.03
N ILE A 227 4.92 1.52 4.90
CA ILE A 227 4.87 1.35 6.35
C ILE A 227 4.26 2.60 6.95
N LYS A 228 3.30 2.43 7.85
CA LYS A 228 2.81 3.50 8.70
C LYS A 228 3.77 3.67 9.87
N ASP A 229 4.43 4.82 9.95
CA ASP A 229 5.25 5.21 11.10
C ASP A 229 4.35 5.50 12.30
N GLU A 230 4.29 4.61 13.29
CA GLU A 230 3.34 4.74 14.41
C GLU A 230 3.84 5.70 15.50
N ARG A 231 5.10 6.16 15.43
CA ARG A 231 5.66 7.07 16.43
C ARG A 231 4.89 8.39 16.44
N TYR A 232 4.71 8.97 17.62
CA TYR A 232 4.15 10.31 17.75
C TYR A 232 5.05 11.34 17.06
N PRO A 233 4.51 12.34 16.33
CA PRO A 233 5.36 13.36 15.72
C PRO A 233 6.03 14.21 16.79
N SER A 234 7.34 14.38 16.72
CA SER A 234 8.13 15.19 17.67
C SER A 234 9.39 15.72 16.99
N TYR A 235 10.19 16.52 17.71
CA TYR A 235 11.52 16.93 17.22
C TYR A 235 12.46 15.74 16.94
N ALA A 236 12.28 14.61 17.65
CA ALA A 236 13.03 13.39 17.40
C ALA A 236 12.46 12.57 16.22
N TRP A 237 11.16 12.70 15.96
CA TRP A 237 10.43 11.90 14.98
C TRP A 237 9.53 12.77 14.09
N VAL A 238 10.15 13.64 13.30
CA VAL A 238 9.40 14.55 12.39
C VAL A 238 8.52 13.81 11.38
N THR A 239 8.84 12.54 11.09
CA THR A 239 8.08 11.65 10.21
C THR A 239 6.97 10.87 10.91
N GLY A 240 6.75 11.07 12.21
CA GLY A 240 5.76 10.31 12.98
C GLY A 240 4.37 10.38 12.36
N LYS A 241 3.61 9.28 12.41
CA LYS A 241 2.27 9.16 11.81
C LYS A 241 2.23 9.46 10.30
N THR A 242 3.32 9.25 9.56
CA THR A 242 3.34 9.33 8.07
C THR A 242 3.39 7.93 7.45
N ILE A 243 3.11 7.83 6.15
CA ILE A 243 3.45 6.65 5.35
C ILE A 243 4.87 6.81 4.82
N ARG A 244 5.69 5.77 4.96
CA ARG A 244 7.09 5.73 4.51
C ARG A 244 7.36 4.47 3.70
N LEU A 245 8.46 4.45 2.96
CA LEU A 245 8.85 3.32 2.12
C LEU A 245 10.21 2.78 2.51
N SER A 246 10.36 1.46 2.53
CA SER A 246 11.66 0.78 2.55
C SER A 246 11.69 -0.34 1.52
N CYS A 247 12.82 -0.52 0.83
CA CYS A 247 12.95 -1.55 -0.20
C CYS A 247 14.15 -2.46 0.09
N ALA A 248 13.97 -3.76 -0.16
CA ALA A 248 14.96 -4.82 0.07
C ALA A 248 15.03 -5.77 -1.13
N ALA A 249 16.12 -6.53 -1.22
CA ALA A 249 16.32 -7.52 -2.29
C ALA A 249 15.43 -8.77 -2.14
N LYS A 250 14.92 -9.06 -0.93
CA LYS A 250 14.09 -10.23 -0.62
C LYS A 250 12.79 -9.81 0.05
N LEU A 251 11.76 -10.63 -0.09
CA LEU A 251 10.41 -10.38 0.42
C LEU A 251 10.37 -10.09 1.93
N THR A 252 11.27 -10.72 2.68
CA THR A 252 11.34 -10.64 4.14
C THR A 252 12.57 -9.88 4.62
N GLY A 253 13.14 -9.02 3.78
CA GLY A 253 14.29 -8.19 4.13
C GLY A 253 15.66 -8.89 4.07
N PRO A 254 16.69 -8.33 4.74
CA PRO A 254 16.60 -7.18 5.65
C PRO A 254 16.22 -5.90 4.91
N TYR A 255 15.31 -5.12 5.51
CA TYR A 255 14.91 -3.80 5.01
C TYR A 255 15.75 -2.72 5.71
N PRO A 256 16.32 -1.75 4.97
CA PRO A 256 16.96 -0.59 5.59
C PRO A 256 15.91 0.29 6.32
N PRO A 257 16.34 1.24 7.17
CA PRO A 257 15.44 2.27 7.68
C PRO A 257 14.70 2.97 6.54
N PRO A 258 13.40 3.28 6.70
CA PRO A 258 12.59 3.82 5.60
C PRO A 258 13.04 5.23 5.19
N GLY A 259 12.75 5.60 3.94
CA GLY A 259 13.06 6.92 3.37
C GLY A 259 12.17 8.05 3.91
N PRO A 260 12.21 9.25 3.31
CA PRO A 260 11.36 10.39 3.68
C PRO A 260 9.85 10.05 3.65
N PRO A 261 8.99 10.84 4.30
CA PRO A 261 7.53 10.69 4.22
C PRO A 261 7.02 10.73 2.78
N LEU A 262 6.09 9.82 2.47
CA LEU A 262 5.29 9.80 1.24
C LEU A 262 3.90 10.40 1.45
N SER A 263 3.62 10.88 2.66
CA SER A 263 2.37 11.51 3.04
C SER A 263 2.64 12.62 4.07
N PRO A 264 1.68 13.53 4.30
CA PRO A 264 1.66 14.35 5.52
C PRO A 264 1.62 13.48 6.78
N ASN A 265 1.91 14.07 7.95
CA ASN A 265 1.67 13.42 9.25
C ASN A 265 0.17 13.11 9.46
N PHE A 266 -0.11 12.26 10.45
CA PHE A 266 -1.46 11.79 10.80
C PHE A 266 -2.17 11.10 9.62
N ARG A 267 -1.47 10.15 8.99
CA ARG A 267 -1.96 9.27 7.93
C ARG A 267 -1.74 7.79 8.29
N GLU A 268 -2.65 6.94 7.82
CA GLU A 268 -2.67 5.50 8.12
C GLU A 268 -3.28 4.67 6.99
N ALA A 269 -3.42 3.35 7.19
CA ALA A 269 -4.06 2.44 6.27
C ALA A 269 -3.62 2.60 4.79
N PRO A 270 -2.31 2.59 4.48
CA PRO A 270 -1.85 2.76 3.12
C PRO A 270 -2.36 1.64 2.21
N THR A 271 -2.81 2.02 1.03
CA THR A 271 -3.10 1.09 -0.07
C THR A 271 -2.56 1.68 -1.35
N VAL A 272 -2.04 0.83 -2.24
CA VAL A 272 -1.31 1.27 -3.42
C VAL A 272 -1.75 0.50 -4.66
N ILE A 273 -2.02 1.22 -5.75
CA ILE A 273 -2.42 0.67 -7.05
C ILE A 273 -1.61 1.33 -8.17
N ARG A 274 -1.57 0.70 -9.34
CA ARG A 274 -1.10 1.36 -10.56
C ARG A 274 -2.21 2.19 -11.18
N SER A 275 -1.86 3.30 -11.83
CA SER A 275 -2.77 4.04 -12.69
C SER A 275 -3.25 3.17 -13.87
N PRO A 276 -4.38 3.49 -14.52
CA PRO A 276 -4.92 2.64 -15.58
C PRO A 276 -3.98 2.51 -16.79
N ASP A 277 -3.24 3.56 -17.12
CA ASP A 277 -2.19 3.52 -18.16
C ASP A 277 -0.89 2.85 -17.69
N GLY A 278 -0.79 2.52 -16.41
CA GLY A 278 0.38 1.93 -15.79
C GLY A 278 1.57 2.88 -15.67
N LYS A 279 1.44 4.19 -15.92
CA LYS A 279 2.59 5.10 -15.84
C LYS A 279 2.97 5.45 -14.41
N ASP A 280 2.02 5.36 -13.49
CA ASP A 280 2.18 5.86 -12.15
C ASP A 280 1.70 4.88 -11.08
N TRP A 281 2.23 5.03 -9.89
CA TRP A 281 1.71 4.50 -8.66
C TRP A 281 0.83 5.53 -7.97
N LEU A 282 -0.29 5.08 -7.45
CA LEU A 282 -1.24 5.86 -6.66
C LEU A 282 -1.26 5.27 -5.25
N LEU A 283 -0.72 6.02 -4.29
CA LEU A 283 -0.70 5.68 -2.86
C LEU A 283 -1.82 6.43 -2.16
N TYR A 284 -2.85 5.70 -1.76
CA TYR A 284 -3.93 6.20 -0.92
C TYR A 284 -3.61 5.95 0.54
N TYR A 285 -4.03 6.88 1.38
CA TYR A 285 -3.89 6.77 2.83
C TYR A 285 -5.06 7.47 3.52
N GLU A 286 -5.54 6.89 4.60
CA GLU A 286 -6.56 7.51 5.42
C GLU A 286 -5.97 8.69 6.21
N GLN A 287 -6.73 9.77 6.35
CA GLN A 287 -6.43 10.86 7.27
C GLN A 287 -7.01 10.55 8.64
N TYR A 288 -6.12 10.42 9.63
CA TYR A 288 -6.48 10.17 11.01
C TYR A 288 -7.41 11.28 11.56
N ALA A 289 -8.47 10.98 12.31
CA ALA A 289 -8.97 9.66 12.72
C ALA A 289 -10.15 9.19 11.83
N GLY A 290 -9.98 9.26 10.51
CA GLY A 290 -11.01 8.92 9.51
C GLY A 290 -11.76 10.10 8.92
N THR A 291 -11.12 11.26 8.84
CA THR A 291 -11.75 12.46 8.28
C THR A 291 -11.91 12.36 6.76
N SER A 292 -10.90 11.81 6.07
CA SER A 292 -10.86 11.76 4.62
C SER A 292 -9.78 10.79 4.12
N TYR A 293 -9.62 10.64 2.81
CA TYR A 293 -8.49 9.92 2.20
C TYR A 293 -7.60 10.88 1.41
N GLY A 294 -6.29 10.79 1.63
CA GLY A 294 -5.28 11.45 0.81
C GLY A 294 -4.76 10.56 -0.32
N LEU A 295 -4.17 11.19 -1.33
CA LEU A 295 -3.49 10.52 -2.44
C LEU A 295 -2.11 11.15 -2.67
N SER A 296 -1.09 10.32 -2.80
CA SER A 296 0.21 10.70 -3.38
C SER A 296 0.52 9.84 -4.59
N LYS A 297 1.28 10.39 -5.54
CA LYS A 297 1.55 9.76 -6.83
C LYS A 297 3.03 9.82 -7.19
N ALA A 298 3.53 8.80 -7.88
CA ALA A 298 4.90 8.70 -8.37
C ALA A 298 5.02 7.85 -9.64
N PRO A 299 6.02 8.09 -10.52
CA PRO A 299 6.26 7.25 -11.69
C PRO A 299 6.93 5.90 -11.34
N SER A 300 7.52 5.80 -10.14
CA SER A 300 8.09 4.56 -9.62
C SER A 300 7.87 4.42 -8.11
N LEU A 301 7.98 3.22 -7.56
CA LEU A 301 7.89 3.02 -6.11
C LEU A 301 8.95 3.84 -5.36
N ARG A 302 10.15 3.98 -5.93
CA ARG A 302 11.24 4.78 -5.34
C ARG A 302 11.07 6.29 -5.56
N GLY A 303 9.98 6.73 -6.18
CA GLY A 303 9.65 8.13 -6.39
C GLY A 303 10.14 8.69 -7.72
N PRO A 304 10.23 10.04 -7.84
CA PRO A 304 9.81 11.02 -6.82
C PRO A 304 8.30 10.95 -6.54
N TRP A 305 7.91 11.13 -5.28
CA TRP A 305 6.51 11.18 -4.85
C TRP A 305 6.07 12.62 -4.59
N TYR A 306 4.82 12.94 -4.92
CA TYR A 306 4.19 14.20 -4.55
C TYR A 306 2.72 13.97 -4.16
N GLN A 307 2.19 14.85 -3.31
CA GLN A 307 0.79 14.80 -2.89
C GLN A 307 -0.12 15.36 -4.00
N VAL A 308 -1.16 14.60 -4.34
CA VAL A 308 -2.20 15.03 -5.27
C VAL A 308 -3.20 15.92 -4.54
N SER A 309 -3.62 17.01 -5.17
CA SER A 309 -4.62 17.92 -4.62
C SER A 309 -6.00 17.25 -4.50
N GLY A 310 -6.60 17.30 -3.32
CA GLY A 310 -7.95 16.83 -3.02
C GLY A 310 -8.34 17.15 -1.58
N ASN A 311 -9.63 17.05 -1.28
CA ASN A 311 -10.22 17.34 0.04
C ASN A 311 -9.87 18.74 0.60
N SER A 312 -9.71 19.72 -0.28
CA SER A 312 -9.42 21.11 0.09
C SER A 312 -10.64 21.90 0.58
N GLY A 313 -11.84 21.30 0.51
CA GLY A 313 -13.12 22.01 0.67
C GLY A 313 -13.54 22.80 -0.58
N VAL A 314 -12.73 22.80 -1.64
CA VAL A 314 -13.02 23.47 -2.91
C VAL A 314 -13.12 22.41 -4.02
N PRO A 315 -14.34 22.00 -4.44
CA PRO A 315 -14.53 20.89 -5.38
C PRO A 315 -13.75 21.04 -6.69
N ALA A 316 -13.66 22.26 -7.23
CA ALA A 316 -12.92 22.56 -8.46
C ALA A 316 -11.40 22.26 -8.39
N TRP A 317 -10.85 22.03 -7.20
CA TRP A 317 -9.43 21.68 -6.99
C TRP A 317 -9.20 20.20 -6.71
N ASN A 318 -10.26 19.41 -6.59
CA ASN A 318 -10.15 17.98 -6.37
C ASN A 318 -9.70 17.30 -7.68
N ARG A 319 -8.59 16.56 -7.59
CA ARG A 319 -8.07 15.72 -8.68
C ARG A 319 -8.49 14.26 -8.54
N TYR A 320 -9.09 13.92 -7.41
CA TYR A 320 -9.59 12.61 -7.07
C TYR A 320 -10.74 12.78 -6.08
N GLU A 321 -11.65 11.82 -6.03
CA GLU A 321 -12.80 11.81 -5.13
C GLU A 321 -12.96 10.44 -4.52
N MET A 322 -13.08 10.41 -3.18
CA MET A 322 -13.21 9.20 -2.40
C MET A 322 -14.65 9.03 -1.95
N THR A 323 -15.06 7.79 -1.70
CA THR A 323 -16.37 7.54 -1.09
C THR A 323 -16.42 8.17 0.31
N PRO A 324 -17.41 9.05 0.59
CA PRO A 324 -17.50 9.73 1.87
C PRO A 324 -17.60 8.74 3.03
N GLY A 325 -16.84 8.99 4.10
CA GLY A 325 -16.84 8.12 5.28
C GLY A 325 -16.16 6.77 5.08
N ALA A 326 -15.54 6.49 3.92
CA ALA A 326 -14.72 5.30 3.75
C ALA A 326 -13.57 5.29 4.76
N ARG A 327 -13.31 4.12 5.33
CA ARG A 327 -12.28 3.83 6.32
C ARG A 327 -11.48 2.63 5.89
N HIS A 328 -10.25 2.53 6.37
CA HIS A 328 -9.27 1.44 6.27
C HIS A 328 -9.72 0.23 5.45
N GLY A 329 -8.99 -0.02 4.37
CA GLY A 329 -9.25 -1.15 3.49
C GLY A 329 -8.08 -1.47 2.58
N SER A 330 -8.37 -2.09 1.45
CA SER A 330 -7.41 -2.37 0.40
C SER A 330 -8.01 -2.16 -0.98
N MET A 331 -7.19 -1.64 -1.88
CA MET A 331 -7.54 -1.43 -3.28
C MET A 331 -6.82 -2.46 -4.14
N ILE A 332 -7.53 -3.03 -5.11
CA ILE A 332 -6.97 -3.93 -6.10
C ILE A 332 -7.42 -3.52 -7.51
N ALA A 333 -6.55 -3.79 -8.49
CA ALA A 333 -6.95 -3.74 -9.89
C ALA A 333 -7.82 -4.95 -10.22
N ILE A 334 -8.88 -4.71 -11.00
CA ILE A 334 -9.81 -5.72 -11.51
C ILE A 334 -10.02 -5.48 -13.01
N SER A 335 -10.52 -6.50 -13.72
CA SER A 335 -10.92 -6.31 -15.12
C SER A 335 -12.23 -5.54 -15.23
N ARG A 336 -12.46 -4.91 -16.38
CA ARG A 336 -13.74 -4.24 -16.66
C ARG A 336 -14.94 -5.18 -16.52
N ARG A 337 -14.80 -6.44 -16.94
CA ARG A 337 -15.83 -7.48 -16.76
C ARG A 337 -16.15 -7.73 -15.29
N GLN A 338 -15.14 -7.76 -14.41
CA GLN A 338 -15.35 -7.92 -12.97
C GLN A 338 -16.03 -6.70 -12.36
N TYR A 339 -15.66 -5.50 -12.80
CA TYR A 339 -16.33 -4.27 -12.40
C TYR A 339 -17.82 -4.30 -12.79
N ASP A 340 -18.14 -4.66 -14.03
CA ASP A 340 -19.52 -4.71 -14.50
C ASP A 340 -20.34 -5.76 -13.71
N ALA A 341 -19.73 -6.91 -13.40
CA ALA A 341 -20.36 -7.93 -12.55
C ALA A 341 -20.60 -7.45 -11.11
N LEU A 342 -19.63 -6.74 -10.50
CA LEU A 342 -19.79 -6.15 -9.17
C LEU A 342 -20.87 -5.08 -9.15
N VAL A 343 -20.94 -4.20 -10.16
CA VAL A 343 -21.99 -3.18 -10.26
C VAL A 343 -23.36 -3.81 -10.48
N ALA A 344 -23.45 -4.90 -11.24
CA ALA A 344 -24.71 -5.63 -11.42
C ALA A 344 -25.18 -6.32 -10.13
N ALA A 345 -24.25 -6.93 -9.37
CA ALA A 345 -24.57 -7.59 -8.10
C ALA A 345 -24.84 -6.59 -6.96
N PHE A 346 -24.17 -5.44 -6.99
CA PHE A 346 -24.19 -4.41 -5.96
C PHE A 346 -24.42 -3.01 -6.57
N PRO A 347 -25.63 -2.73 -7.08
CA PRO A 347 -25.90 -1.48 -7.77
C PRO A 347 -25.65 -0.27 -6.87
N ALA A 348 -25.03 0.77 -7.44
CA ALA A 348 -24.88 2.05 -6.75
C ALA A 348 -26.26 2.71 -6.55
N LYS A 349 -26.36 3.61 -5.57
CA LYS A 349 -27.57 4.42 -5.41
C LYS A 349 -27.77 5.26 -6.68
N PRO A 350 -28.99 5.36 -7.23
CA PRO A 350 -29.26 6.32 -8.29
C PRO A 350 -28.83 7.72 -7.84
N SER A 351 -28.16 8.46 -8.71
CA SER A 351 -27.96 9.90 -8.51
C SER A 351 -29.34 10.55 -8.45
N ASN A 352 -29.66 11.18 -7.31
CA ASN A 352 -30.87 11.98 -7.15
C ASN A 352 -30.82 13.23 -8.03
#